data_AF-A0A954D185-F1
#
_entry.id   AF-A0A954D185-F1
#
_cell.length_a   1.000
_cell.length_b   1.000
_cell.length_c   1.000
_cell.angle_alpha   90.00
_cell.angle_beta   90.00
_cell.angle_gamma   90.00
#
_symmetry.space_group_name_H-M   'P 1'
#
loop_
_entity.id
_entity.type
_entity.pdbx_description
1 polymer ?
#
loop_
_entity_poly.entity_id
_entity_poly.type
_entity_poly.pdbx_seq_one_letter_code
_entity_poly.pdbx_strand_id
1 'polypeptide(L)'
;MRSPRSAPLPALLAAALLAAGVRAQTRPTAITNARIFTAEGKVIPLGMVLMRHGKIEAVGEKVKIPPGAILVDAKGGTVMPGVVSAYSRVGLGGGSRQPTGMPRFGRRGGFGGFRGRSSSGPGSNSAATKVARSIYARQDDFHELLEGGVTTAALAPTGTGFPGQGAVLELAGTTREELVRGDSAFVAVNPASNTKAKKLLKDTFAAAKKLVEERKKPAEPSKPTGKPDPASGGTKPKPTGNEPPKPAPKPEPKPEPKPTPKPEPTPKPEPKPTPKPTASGKDGKAPAKPATPKRKPDANLEVIADLLEGKLRGFITLNSAADVLHYLDAVGDTRFPAAILATSAATSRGSLDLVAKQLAALKVPVLLAPQLATKPNTNHLTNPALELHKAGIELAFRVPDGRDAARAVVADLMNLVRHGLPADVAL
;
A
#
# COMPACT_ATOMS: atom_id res chain seq x y z
N MET A 1 -3.59 -57.02 5.93
CA MET A 1 -4.92 -56.48 5.56
C MET A 1 -4.89 -54.97 5.75
N ARG A 2 -5.37 -54.17 4.78
CA ARG A 2 -5.46 -52.69 4.90
C ARG A 2 -6.92 -52.30 5.16
N SER A 3 -7.20 -51.65 6.29
CA SER A 3 -8.47 -50.96 6.53
C SER A 3 -8.42 -49.54 5.93
N PRO A 4 -9.50 -49.04 5.31
CA PRO A 4 -9.50 -47.71 4.71
C PRO A 4 -9.61 -46.61 5.79
N ARG A 5 -8.81 -45.55 5.68
CA ARG A 5 -8.99 -44.33 6.48
C ARG A 5 -10.07 -43.47 5.83
N SER A 6 -11.17 -43.26 6.54
CA SER A 6 -12.22 -42.29 6.18
C SER A 6 -11.68 -40.86 6.24
N ALA A 7 -11.98 -40.05 5.22
CA ALA A 7 -11.59 -38.65 5.15
C ALA A 7 -12.67 -37.73 5.77
N PRO A 8 -12.30 -36.73 6.58
CA PRO A 8 -13.23 -35.70 7.04
C PRO A 8 -13.26 -34.50 6.06
N LEU A 9 -14.19 -34.55 5.10
CA LEU A 9 -14.83 -33.32 4.59
C LEU A 9 -16.06 -33.09 5.51
N PRO A 10 -16.26 -31.89 6.11
CA PRO A 10 -16.33 -30.64 5.35
C PRO A 10 -15.78 -29.41 6.11
N ALA A 11 -14.53 -29.00 5.85
CA ALA A 11 -13.98 -27.71 6.32
C ALA A 11 -13.76 -26.68 5.20
N LEU A 12 -13.56 -27.11 3.95
CA LEU A 12 -13.23 -26.20 2.83
C LEU A 12 -14.38 -25.30 2.38
N LEU A 13 -15.65 -25.67 2.60
CA LEU A 13 -16.79 -24.92 2.05
C LEU A 13 -17.09 -23.62 2.80
N ALA A 14 -16.67 -23.50 4.07
CA ALA A 14 -16.87 -22.29 4.86
C ALA A 14 -15.87 -21.17 4.50
N ALA A 15 -14.64 -21.52 4.09
CA ALA A 15 -13.62 -20.55 3.68
C ALA A 15 -13.91 -19.93 2.30
N ALA A 16 -14.47 -20.72 1.37
CA ALA A 16 -14.75 -20.27 0.00
C ALA A 16 -15.85 -19.18 -0.12
N LEU A 17 -16.73 -19.05 0.89
CA LEU A 17 -17.85 -18.09 0.87
C LEU A 17 -17.49 -16.68 1.36
N LEU A 18 -16.29 -16.48 1.90
CA LEU A 18 -15.76 -15.15 2.26
C LEU A 18 -14.96 -14.49 1.13
N ALA A 19 -14.71 -15.21 0.03
CA ALA A 19 -13.95 -14.73 -1.14
C ALA A 19 -14.84 -14.31 -2.33
N ALA A 20 -16.16 -14.17 -2.12
CA ALA A 20 -17.04 -13.57 -3.11
C ALA A 20 -16.87 -12.04 -3.08
N GLY A 21 -16.08 -11.50 -4.02
CA GLY A 21 -15.80 -10.07 -4.15
C GLY A 21 -17.06 -9.20 -4.32
N VAL A 22 -16.87 -7.88 -4.35
CA VAL A 22 -17.90 -6.82 -4.26
C VAL A 22 -18.90 -6.81 -5.43
N ARG A 23 -19.75 -7.84 -5.48
CA ARG A 23 -21.02 -7.88 -6.20
C ARG A 23 -22.14 -7.89 -5.17
N ALA A 24 -23.19 -7.15 -5.47
CA ALA A 24 -24.37 -7.07 -4.63
C ALA A 24 -24.90 -8.48 -4.32
N GLN A 25 -24.83 -8.87 -3.04
CA GLN A 25 -25.40 -10.11 -2.52
C GLN A 25 -26.88 -10.20 -2.94
N THR A 26 -27.17 -11.02 -3.96
CA THR A 26 -28.53 -11.18 -4.52
C THR A 26 -29.46 -11.90 -3.56
N ARG A 27 -28.90 -12.67 -2.63
CA ARG A 27 -29.57 -13.18 -1.43
C ARG A 27 -28.99 -12.49 -0.19
N PRO A 28 -29.81 -12.03 0.76
CA PRO A 28 -29.33 -11.57 2.06
C PRO A 28 -28.60 -12.71 2.79
N THR A 29 -27.65 -12.37 3.65
CA THR A 29 -26.97 -13.34 4.54
C THR A 29 -27.10 -12.87 5.97
N ALA A 30 -27.48 -13.77 6.88
CA ALA A 30 -27.59 -13.49 8.30
C ALA A 30 -26.63 -14.37 9.09
N ILE A 31 -25.73 -13.75 9.85
CA ILE A 31 -24.95 -14.43 10.88
C ILE A 31 -25.81 -14.49 12.15
N THR A 32 -25.87 -15.65 12.79
CA THR A 32 -26.72 -15.92 13.96
C THR A 32 -25.92 -16.54 15.10
N ASN A 33 -26.44 -16.47 16.33
CA ASN A 33 -25.79 -16.98 17.55
C ASN A 33 -24.35 -16.47 17.76
N ALA A 34 -24.09 -15.20 17.44
CA ALA A 34 -22.77 -14.58 17.55
C ALA A 34 -22.66 -13.70 18.79
N ARG A 35 -21.49 -13.68 19.43
CA ARG A 35 -21.11 -12.59 20.34
C ARG A 35 -20.56 -11.44 19.49
N ILE A 36 -21.26 -10.30 19.46
CA ILE A 36 -20.93 -9.21 18.53
C ILE A 36 -20.25 -8.07 19.27
N PHE A 37 -19.04 -7.72 18.84
CA PHE A 37 -18.38 -6.47 19.16
C PHE A 37 -18.66 -5.49 18.02
N THR A 38 -19.25 -4.34 18.32
CA THR A 38 -19.59 -3.30 17.32
C THR A 38 -18.46 -2.29 17.09
N ALA A 39 -17.27 -2.53 17.67
CA ALA A 39 -16.17 -1.58 17.91
C ALA A 39 -16.55 -0.40 18.82
N GLU A 40 -17.67 0.27 18.54
CA GLU A 40 -18.24 1.32 19.39
C GLU A 40 -19.45 0.80 20.19
N GLY A 41 -19.54 1.15 21.47
CA GLY A 41 -20.69 0.84 22.32
C GLY A 41 -20.64 -0.54 23.01
N LYS A 42 -21.82 -1.09 23.32
CA LYS A 42 -21.95 -2.32 24.14
C LYS A 42 -21.84 -3.58 23.30
N VAL A 43 -21.04 -4.54 23.77
CA VAL A 43 -20.96 -5.90 23.23
C VAL A 43 -22.33 -6.59 23.35
N ILE A 44 -22.81 -7.17 22.27
CA ILE A 44 -24.06 -7.96 22.24
C ILE A 44 -23.69 -9.43 22.51
N PRO A 45 -24.10 -10.04 23.64
CA PRO A 45 -23.62 -11.39 24.00
C PRO A 45 -24.14 -12.50 23.09
N LEU A 46 -25.39 -12.38 22.63
CA LEU A 46 -26.03 -13.30 21.70
C LEU A 46 -26.84 -12.48 20.69
N GLY A 47 -26.27 -12.28 19.50
CA GLY A 47 -26.80 -11.41 18.48
C GLY A 47 -26.73 -11.98 17.08
N MET A 48 -27.28 -11.19 16.17
CA MET A 48 -27.46 -11.47 14.76
C MET A 48 -26.95 -10.29 13.92
N VAL A 49 -26.33 -10.57 12.78
CA VAL A 49 -25.90 -9.57 11.79
C VAL A 49 -26.55 -9.90 10.44
N LEU A 50 -27.41 -9.03 9.94
CA LEU A 50 -28.01 -9.15 8.61
C LEU A 50 -27.22 -8.29 7.62
N MET A 51 -26.83 -8.90 6.50
CA MET A 51 -26.13 -8.26 5.40
C MET A 51 -26.91 -8.42 4.09
N ARG A 52 -26.92 -7.37 3.27
CA ARG A 52 -27.52 -7.36 1.94
C ARG A 52 -26.75 -6.41 1.03
N HIS A 53 -26.57 -6.79 -0.23
CA HIS A 53 -25.87 -5.97 -1.24
C HIS A 53 -24.46 -5.48 -0.81
N GLY A 54 -23.74 -6.26 0.02
CA GLY A 54 -22.42 -5.87 0.54
C GLY A 54 -22.44 -4.81 1.65
N LYS A 55 -23.61 -4.53 2.24
CA LYS A 55 -23.78 -3.65 3.40
C LYS A 55 -24.40 -4.40 4.57
N ILE A 56 -24.09 -3.95 5.79
CA ILE A 56 -24.80 -4.38 6.99
C ILE A 56 -26.15 -3.65 7.01
N GLU A 57 -27.24 -4.40 7.09
CA GLU A 57 -28.62 -3.90 7.12
C GLU A 57 -29.12 -3.75 8.55
N ALA A 58 -28.77 -4.68 9.44
CA ALA A 58 -29.12 -4.65 10.85
C ALA A 58 -28.16 -5.46 11.73
N VAL A 59 -27.97 -5.01 12.97
CA VAL A 59 -27.21 -5.70 14.03
C VAL A 59 -28.03 -5.63 15.31
N GLY A 60 -28.15 -6.73 16.04
CA GLY A 60 -28.89 -6.75 17.31
C GLY A 60 -29.20 -8.15 17.84
N GLU A 61 -29.78 -8.23 19.03
CA GLU A 61 -30.23 -9.50 19.64
C GLU A 61 -31.39 -10.15 18.86
N LYS A 62 -32.26 -9.34 18.26
CA LYS A 62 -33.47 -9.77 17.54
C LYS A 62 -33.56 -9.09 16.19
N VAL A 63 -32.91 -9.66 15.18
CA VAL A 63 -32.96 -9.16 13.80
C VAL A 63 -33.98 -9.95 12.97
N LYS A 64 -34.89 -9.25 12.29
CA LYS A 64 -35.86 -9.88 11.36
C LYS A 64 -35.13 -10.35 10.10
N ILE A 65 -34.88 -11.66 10.00
CA ILE A 65 -34.25 -12.25 8.81
C ILE A 65 -35.32 -12.40 7.70
N PRO A 66 -35.09 -11.87 6.49
CA PRO A 66 -36.01 -12.05 5.36
C PRO A 66 -35.99 -13.50 4.83
N PRO A 67 -37.12 -14.01 4.29
CA PRO A 67 -37.16 -15.35 3.70
C PRO A 67 -36.18 -15.49 2.54
N GLY A 68 -35.55 -16.66 2.42
CA GLY A 68 -34.53 -16.94 1.40
C GLY A 68 -33.13 -16.39 1.71
N ALA A 69 -32.91 -15.82 2.90
CA ALA A 69 -31.58 -15.46 3.36
C ALA A 69 -30.70 -16.70 3.62
N ILE A 70 -29.40 -16.57 3.39
CA ILE A 70 -28.40 -17.57 3.77
C ILE A 70 -28.14 -17.43 5.27
N LEU A 71 -28.40 -18.48 6.03
CA LEU A 71 -28.13 -18.52 7.47
C LEU A 71 -26.71 -19.05 7.73
N VAL A 72 -25.93 -18.31 8.51
CA VAL A 72 -24.61 -18.70 8.99
C VAL A 72 -24.65 -18.74 10.51
N ASP A 73 -24.62 -19.93 11.09
CA ASP A 73 -24.57 -20.10 12.54
C ASP A 73 -23.12 -19.94 13.04
N ALA A 74 -22.89 -18.92 13.86
CA ALA A 74 -21.60 -18.64 14.48
C ALA A 74 -21.29 -19.56 15.67
N LYS A 75 -22.27 -20.33 16.18
CA LYS A 75 -22.09 -21.32 17.26
C LYS A 75 -21.49 -20.74 18.56
N GLY A 76 -21.90 -19.52 18.94
CA GLY A 76 -21.33 -18.78 20.08
C GLY A 76 -19.99 -18.09 19.76
N GLY A 77 -19.51 -18.18 18.52
CA GLY A 77 -18.32 -17.50 18.03
C GLY A 77 -18.44 -15.98 18.09
N THR A 78 -17.30 -15.30 18.07
CA THR A 78 -17.23 -13.83 18.14
C THR A 78 -17.20 -13.21 16.75
N VAL A 79 -18.03 -12.19 16.53
CA VAL A 79 -18.06 -11.35 15.33
C VAL A 79 -17.59 -9.95 15.71
N MET A 80 -16.71 -9.39 14.89
CA MET A 80 -16.14 -8.04 15.03
C MET A 80 -15.95 -7.42 13.63
N PRO A 81 -15.86 -6.08 13.51
CA PRO A 81 -15.44 -5.45 12.27
C PRO A 81 -14.09 -6.00 11.77
N GLY A 82 -13.93 -6.01 10.45
CA GLY A 82 -12.67 -6.36 9.81
C GLY A 82 -11.55 -5.42 10.24
N VAL A 83 -10.39 -5.97 10.53
CA VAL A 83 -9.23 -5.22 11.00
C VAL A 83 -8.66 -4.40 9.84
N VAL A 84 -8.29 -3.14 10.11
CA VAL A 84 -7.62 -2.26 9.14
C VAL A 84 -6.13 -2.17 9.47
N SER A 85 -5.28 -2.72 8.61
CA SER A 85 -3.83 -2.54 8.73
C SER A 85 -3.42 -1.18 8.17
N ALA A 86 -3.22 -0.20 9.06
CA ALA A 86 -2.81 1.16 8.70
C ALA A 86 -1.36 1.27 8.13
N TYR A 87 -0.58 0.17 8.15
CA TYR A 87 0.69 0.07 7.43
C TYR A 87 1.05 -1.40 7.19
N SER A 88 1.20 -1.76 5.93
CA SER A 88 1.53 -3.11 5.48
C SER A 88 2.60 -3.08 4.39
N ARG A 89 3.36 -4.17 4.26
CA ARG A 89 4.27 -4.47 3.13
C ARG A 89 3.95 -5.83 2.49
N VAL A 90 2.76 -6.38 2.77
CA VAL A 90 2.26 -7.63 2.20
C VAL A 90 2.38 -7.65 0.66
N GLY A 91 2.83 -8.77 0.09
CA GLY A 91 3.02 -8.92 -1.36
C GLY A 91 4.21 -8.17 -1.99
N LEU A 92 4.87 -7.24 -1.29
CA LEU A 92 6.04 -6.48 -1.80
C LEU A 92 7.39 -7.15 -1.53
N GLY A 93 7.44 -8.06 -0.55
CA GLY A 93 8.55 -8.98 -0.41
C GLY A 93 8.25 -10.24 -1.22
N GLY A 94 9.16 -10.66 -2.10
CA GLY A 94 9.17 -12.05 -2.56
C GLY A 94 9.24 -12.94 -1.32
N GLY A 95 8.20 -13.75 -1.11
CA GLY A 95 7.66 -14.05 0.22
C GLY A 95 8.66 -14.32 1.34
N SER A 96 8.35 -13.82 2.53
CA SER A 96 9.01 -14.17 3.81
C SER A 96 8.76 -15.62 4.26
N ARG A 97 8.36 -16.51 3.34
CA ARG A 97 8.52 -17.96 3.45
C ARG A 97 9.99 -18.33 3.23
N GLN A 98 10.81 -18.06 4.24
CA GLN A 98 12.08 -18.75 4.37
C GLN A 98 11.75 -20.22 4.71
N PRO A 99 12.09 -21.22 3.88
CA PRO A 99 11.66 -22.59 4.14
C PRO A 99 12.34 -23.13 5.39
N THR A 100 11.57 -23.27 6.48
CA THR A 100 11.97 -23.98 7.69
C THR A 100 12.07 -25.47 7.36
N GLY A 101 13.23 -25.88 6.84
CA GLY A 101 13.48 -27.27 6.43
C GLY A 101 14.70 -27.48 5.53
N MET A 102 15.28 -26.44 4.91
CA MET A 102 16.45 -26.61 4.04
C MET A 102 17.77 -26.64 4.86
N PRO A 103 18.55 -27.73 4.87
CA PRO A 103 19.85 -27.75 5.52
C PRO A 103 20.81 -26.77 4.84
N ARG A 104 21.58 -26.01 5.63
CA ARG A 104 22.56 -25.05 5.11
C ARG A 104 23.83 -25.75 4.59
N PHE A 105 23.73 -26.46 3.48
CA PHE A 105 24.90 -26.88 2.73
C PHE A 105 25.54 -25.68 2.04
N GLY A 106 26.78 -25.35 2.42
CA GLY A 106 27.48 -24.18 1.94
C GLY A 106 27.86 -24.29 0.47
N ARG A 107 27.13 -23.58 -0.42
CA ARG A 107 27.54 -23.41 -1.82
C ARG A 107 27.99 -21.98 -2.09
N ARG A 108 29.30 -21.76 -1.96
CA ARG A 108 29.99 -20.52 -2.38
C ARG A 108 30.06 -20.50 -3.92
N GLY A 109 29.07 -19.89 -4.57
CA GLY A 109 29.02 -19.73 -6.02
C GLY A 109 27.66 -19.18 -6.46
N GLY A 110 27.63 -17.94 -6.93
CA GLY A 110 26.39 -17.19 -7.15
C GLY A 110 25.63 -17.57 -8.42
N PHE A 111 24.31 -17.54 -8.34
CA PHE A 111 23.42 -17.18 -9.43
C PHE A 111 22.39 -16.19 -8.89
N GLY A 112 22.02 -15.20 -9.72
CA GLY A 112 21.37 -13.97 -9.27
C GLY A 112 19.91 -14.12 -8.87
N GLY A 113 19.64 -14.53 -7.63
CA GLY A 113 18.37 -14.20 -6.98
C GLY A 113 18.29 -12.68 -6.74
N PHE A 114 17.18 -12.05 -7.10
CA PHE A 114 16.86 -10.68 -6.70
C PHE A 114 16.72 -10.62 -5.17
N ARG A 115 17.85 -10.49 -4.46
CA ARG A 115 17.84 -10.03 -3.07
C ARG A 115 17.16 -8.67 -3.07
N GLY A 116 16.00 -8.59 -2.43
CA GLY A 116 15.43 -7.31 -2.02
C GLY A 116 16.53 -6.54 -1.32
N ARG A 117 17.00 -5.46 -1.95
CA ARG A 117 18.21 -4.75 -1.51
C ARG A 117 17.90 -4.20 -0.13
N SER A 118 18.61 -4.70 0.88
CA SER A 118 18.60 -4.17 2.25
C SER A 118 18.57 -2.65 2.20
N SER A 119 17.80 -2.04 3.10
CA SER A 119 17.54 -0.59 3.23
C SER A 119 18.78 0.21 3.70
N SER A 120 19.91 -0.04 3.04
CA SER A 120 21.27 0.40 3.34
C SER A 120 21.90 1.10 2.12
N GLY A 121 21.11 1.39 1.08
CA GLY A 121 21.54 2.21 -0.05
C GLY A 121 21.61 3.69 0.33
N PRO A 122 22.31 4.53 -0.47
CA PRO A 122 22.06 5.97 -0.42
C PRO A 122 20.59 6.20 -0.76
N GLY A 123 19.90 7.03 0.04
CA GLY A 123 18.48 7.30 -0.16
C GLY A 123 18.19 7.78 -1.58
N SER A 124 17.03 7.40 -2.11
CA SER A 124 16.56 7.80 -3.44
C SER A 124 15.34 8.69 -3.33
N ASN A 125 15.16 9.60 -4.30
CA ASN A 125 13.88 10.25 -4.51
C ASN A 125 13.15 9.52 -5.64
N SER A 126 12.04 8.89 -5.31
CA SER A 126 11.14 8.19 -6.22
C SER A 126 9.69 8.48 -5.82
N ALA A 127 9.43 9.68 -5.26
CA ALA A 127 8.15 10.06 -4.67
C ALA A 127 6.95 9.89 -5.62
N ALA A 128 7.13 10.02 -6.94
CA ALA A 128 6.08 9.82 -7.95
C ALA A 128 5.80 8.33 -8.30
N THR A 129 6.58 7.39 -7.77
CA THR A 129 6.40 5.96 -8.03
C THR A 129 5.23 5.42 -7.20
N LYS A 130 4.16 4.99 -7.88
CA LYS A 130 2.99 4.38 -7.24
C LYS A 130 3.21 2.89 -6.95
N VAL A 131 3.15 2.51 -5.69
CA VAL A 131 3.29 1.09 -5.26
C VAL A 131 2.20 0.19 -5.86
N ALA A 132 1.04 0.74 -6.17
CA ALA A 132 -0.06 0.05 -6.85
C ALA A 132 0.31 -0.54 -8.23
N ARG A 133 1.46 -0.16 -8.82
CA ARG A 133 1.97 -0.72 -10.09
C ARG A 133 2.80 -2.00 -9.91
N SER A 134 3.32 -2.28 -8.73
CA SER A 134 4.13 -3.48 -8.44
C SER A 134 3.33 -4.62 -7.78
N ILE A 135 2.02 -4.46 -7.62
CA ILE A 135 1.14 -5.47 -7.00
C ILE A 135 0.77 -6.55 -8.00
N TYR A 136 0.90 -7.81 -7.60
CA TYR A 136 0.37 -8.97 -8.32
C TYR A 136 -0.84 -9.54 -7.56
N ALA A 137 -2.06 -9.29 -8.04
CA ALA A 137 -3.28 -9.59 -7.27
C ALA A 137 -3.50 -11.07 -6.93
N ARG A 138 -2.86 -12.00 -7.66
CA ARG A 138 -2.94 -13.46 -7.41
C ARG A 138 -1.84 -13.98 -6.46
N GLN A 139 -1.43 -13.17 -5.49
CA GLN A 139 -0.54 -13.61 -4.39
C GLN A 139 -1.39 -14.16 -3.24
N ASP A 140 -1.02 -15.33 -2.72
CA ASP A 140 -1.69 -15.94 -1.56
C ASP A 140 -1.61 -15.04 -0.31
N ASP A 141 -0.57 -14.21 -0.20
CA ASP A 141 -0.33 -13.30 0.93
C ASP A 141 -1.54 -12.42 1.30
N PHE A 142 -2.32 -11.97 0.30
CA PHE A 142 -3.52 -11.15 0.54
C PHE A 142 -4.67 -11.99 1.11
N HIS A 143 -4.88 -13.21 0.60
CA HIS A 143 -5.89 -14.13 1.11
C HIS A 143 -5.54 -14.65 2.51
N GLU A 144 -4.26 -14.94 2.78
CA GLU A 144 -3.79 -15.30 4.13
C GLU A 144 -4.04 -14.18 5.14
N LEU A 145 -3.80 -12.93 4.76
CA LEU A 145 -4.04 -11.78 5.62
C LEU A 145 -5.55 -11.52 5.84
N LEU A 146 -6.39 -11.79 4.83
CA LEU A 146 -7.86 -11.80 4.96
C LEU A 146 -8.35 -12.92 5.90
N GLU A 147 -7.81 -14.14 5.81
CA GLU A 147 -8.07 -15.22 6.78
C GLU A 147 -7.56 -14.88 8.20
N GLY A 148 -6.63 -13.94 8.31
CA GLY A 148 -6.18 -13.32 9.56
C GLY A 148 -7.21 -12.39 10.20
N GLY A 149 -8.25 -11.97 9.46
CA GLY A 149 -9.28 -11.02 9.88
C GLY A 149 -9.05 -9.59 9.40
N VAL A 150 -8.01 -9.35 8.58
CA VAL A 150 -7.70 -8.02 8.04
C VAL A 150 -8.44 -7.83 6.71
N THR A 151 -9.33 -6.84 6.62
CA THR A 151 -10.11 -6.58 5.40
C THR A 151 -9.49 -5.49 4.53
N THR A 152 -8.70 -4.60 5.13
CA THR A 152 -8.13 -3.43 4.45
C THR A 152 -6.68 -3.22 4.87
N ALA A 153 -5.79 -2.94 3.92
CA ALA A 153 -4.38 -2.72 4.19
C ALA A 153 -3.83 -1.50 3.45
N ALA A 154 -3.14 -0.62 4.16
CA ALA A 154 -2.40 0.52 3.61
C ALA A 154 -0.99 0.07 3.20
N LEU A 155 -0.80 -0.23 1.92
CA LEU A 155 0.44 -0.76 1.37
C LEU A 155 1.50 0.36 1.23
N ALA A 156 2.59 0.25 1.98
CA ALA A 156 3.68 1.22 2.00
C ALA A 156 4.89 0.74 1.17
N PRO A 157 5.41 1.54 0.23
CA PRO A 157 6.56 1.15 -0.58
C PRO A 157 7.84 0.96 0.24
N THR A 158 8.71 0.09 -0.25
CA THR A 158 10.00 -0.24 0.36
C THR A 158 11.12 0.64 -0.21
N GLY A 159 12.13 0.94 0.61
CA GLY A 159 13.25 1.81 0.23
C GLY A 159 13.59 2.86 1.29
N THR A 160 14.48 3.79 0.95
CA THR A 160 14.98 4.86 1.83
C THR A 160 14.99 6.19 1.08
N GLY A 161 14.81 7.31 1.79
CA GLY A 161 14.48 8.60 1.19
C GLY A 161 12.98 8.70 0.94
N PHE A 162 12.58 8.94 -0.31
CA PHE A 162 11.18 8.98 -0.73
C PHE A 162 10.90 7.77 -1.65
N PRO A 163 10.54 6.59 -1.10
CA PRO A 163 10.35 5.37 -1.90
C PRO A 163 9.12 5.39 -2.82
N GLY A 164 8.15 6.28 -2.60
CA GLY A 164 7.00 6.46 -3.50
C GLY A 164 5.67 6.74 -2.79
N GLN A 165 4.59 6.64 -3.56
CA GLN A 165 3.21 6.73 -3.07
C GLN A 165 2.70 5.34 -2.66
N GLY A 166 2.06 5.29 -1.49
CA GLY A 166 1.37 4.12 -0.95
C GLY A 166 -0.05 3.98 -1.50
N ALA A 167 -0.60 2.77 -1.39
CA ALA A 167 -1.92 2.40 -1.88
C ALA A 167 -2.81 1.86 -0.76
N VAL A 168 -4.13 1.99 -0.88
CA VAL A 168 -5.10 1.32 0.00
C VAL A 168 -5.68 0.12 -0.71
N LEU A 169 -5.58 -1.04 -0.07
CA LEU A 169 -6.01 -2.33 -0.58
C LEU A 169 -7.26 -2.84 0.15
N GLU A 170 -8.23 -3.36 -0.59
CA GLU A 170 -9.34 -4.16 -0.08
C GLU A 170 -9.04 -5.64 -0.35
N LEU A 171 -8.75 -6.41 0.70
CA LEU A 171 -8.13 -7.74 0.57
C LEU A 171 -9.09 -8.85 0.09
N ALA A 172 -10.39 -8.53 -0.04
CA ALA A 172 -11.39 -9.39 -0.67
C ALA A 172 -11.40 -9.27 -2.22
N GLY A 173 -10.65 -8.33 -2.80
CA GLY A 173 -10.54 -8.16 -4.25
C GLY A 173 -9.70 -9.27 -4.91
N THR A 174 -10.19 -9.81 -6.03
CA THR A 174 -9.53 -10.88 -6.79
C THR A 174 -8.78 -10.38 -8.03
N THR A 175 -9.19 -9.21 -8.53
CA THR A 175 -8.50 -8.45 -9.58
C THR A 175 -7.75 -7.27 -8.98
N ARG A 176 -6.81 -6.68 -9.73
CA ARG A 176 -6.04 -5.52 -9.25
C ARG A 176 -6.93 -4.28 -9.07
N GLU A 177 -7.96 -4.18 -9.89
CA GLU A 177 -8.95 -3.10 -9.92
C GLU A 177 -9.94 -3.21 -8.75
N GLU A 178 -10.27 -4.42 -8.30
CA GLU A 178 -11.01 -4.66 -7.05
C GLU A 178 -10.13 -4.44 -5.82
N LEU A 179 -8.87 -4.92 -5.87
CA LEU A 179 -7.94 -4.86 -4.74
C LEU A 179 -7.52 -3.41 -4.45
N VAL A 180 -7.17 -2.60 -5.45
CA VAL A 180 -6.64 -1.24 -5.25
C VAL A 180 -7.77 -0.21 -5.20
N ARG A 181 -8.18 0.20 -3.99
CA ARG A 181 -9.17 1.28 -3.79
C ARG A 181 -8.61 2.68 -3.96
N GLY A 182 -7.33 2.88 -3.66
CA GLY A 182 -6.64 4.15 -3.86
C GLY A 182 -5.19 3.91 -4.24
N ASP A 183 -4.75 4.44 -5.38
CA ASP A 183 -3.42 4.19 -5.93
C ASP A 183 -2.32 5.15 -5.43
N SER A 184 -2.74 6.22 -4.73
CA SER A 184 -1.92 7.39 -4.31
C SER A 184 -2.31 7.91 -2.93
N ALA A 185 -2.68 7.03 -2.00
CA ALA A 185 -3.34 7.42 -0.75
C ALA A 185 -2.45 8.20 0.23
N PHE A 186 -1.13 7.97 0.17
CA PHE A 186 -0.13 8.65 1.01
C PHE A 186 1.23 8.66 0.31
N VAL A 187 2.14 9.52 0.77
CA VAL A 187 3.55 9.56 0.35
C VAL A 187 4.41 9.00 1.47
N ALA A 188 5.17 7.96 1.20
CA ALA A 188 6.08 7.37 2.19
C ALA A 188 7.40 8.17 2.26
N VAL A 189 7.86 8.42 3.48
CA VAL A 189 9.14 9.08 3.79
C VAL A 189 9.90 8.17 4.75
N ASN A 190 10.97 7.55 4.26
CA ASN A 190 11.78 6.60 5.02
C ASN A 190 13.18 7.20 5.21
N PRO A 191 13.36 8.16 6.14
CA PRO A 191 14.67 8.73 6.42
C PRO A 191 15.62 7.64 6.91
N ALA A 192 16.92 7.87 6.72
CA ALA A 192 17.96 7.00 7.24
C ALA A 192 18.97 7.85 8.00
N SER A 193 19.47 7.31 9.12
CA SER A 193 20.49 7.91 9.97
C SER A 193 21.89 7.95 9.30
N ASN A 194 22.01 8.67 8.18
CA ASN A 194 23.28 8.94 7.50
C ASN A 194 23.29 10.28 6.75
N THR A 195 24.49 10.84 6.55
CA THR A 195 24.69 12.18 5.97
C THR A 195 24.09 12.35 4.57
N LYS A 196 24.13 11.31 3.73
CA LYS A 196 23.59 11.36 2.36
C LYS A 196 22.08 11.46 2.36
N ALA A 197 21.40 10.66 3.19
CA ALA A 197 19.94 10.71 3.34
C ALA A 197 19.49 12.03 3.99
N LYS A 198 20.20 12.51 5.03
CA LYS A 198 19.94 13.82 5.67
C LYS A 198 20.07 14.97 4.67
N LYS A 199 21.09 14.95 3.80
CA LYS A 199 21.25 15.94 2.71
C LYS A 199 20.12 15.83 1.68
N LEU A 200 19.79 14.62 1.21
CA LEU A 200 18.70 14.40 0.25
C LEU A 200 17.38 14.99 0.74
N LEU A 201 17.01 14.74 2.00
CA LEU A 201 15.79 15.27 2.60
C LEU A 201 15.80 16.80 2.62
N LYS A 202 16.90 17.42 3.10
CA LYS A 202 17.05 18.89 3.13
C LYS A 202 16.93 19.51 1.73
N ASP A 203 17.70 19.00 0.77
CA ASP A 203 17.74 19.52 -0.59
C ASP A 203 16.37 19.38 -1.28
N THR A 204 15.69 18.24 -1.06
CA THR A 204 14.38 17.96 -1.66
C THR A 204 13.26 18.80 -1.03
N PHE A 205 13.22 18.95 0.30
CA PHE A 205 12.24 19.82 0.96
C PHE A 205 12.49 21.31 0.63
N ALA A 206 13.74 21.74 0.50
CA ALA A 206 14.05 23.10 0.06
C ALA A 206 13.59 23.35 -1.40
N ALA A 207 13.77 22.38 -2.29
CA ALA A 207 13.27 22.46 -3.67
C ALA A 207 11.73 22.45 -3.73
N ALA A 208 11.07 21.57 -2.97
CA ALA A 208 9.61 21.51 -2.91
C ALA A 208 9.00 22.78 -2.31
N LYS A 209 9.59 23.37 -1.25
CA LYS A 209 9.16 24.67 -0.72
C LYS A 209 9.22 25.78 -1.77
N LYS A 210 10.28 25.86 -2.58
CA LYS A 210 10.35 26.83 -3.69
C LYS A 210 9.22 26.64 -4.69
N LEU A 211 8.90 25.40 -5.05
CA LEU A 211 7.79 25.06 -5.94
C LEU A 211 6.43 25.46 -5.34
N VAL A 212 6.21 25.24 -4.03
CA VAL A 212 5.01 25.70 -3.33
C VAL A 212 4.89 27.24 -3.33
N GLU A 213 6.00 27.97 -3.08
CA GLU A 213 5.98 29.45 -3.16
C GLU A 213 5.81 29.97 -4.59
N GLU A 214 6.33 29.27 -5.61
CA GLU A 214 6.04 29.54 -7.03
C GLU A 214 4.56 29.31 -7.37
N ARG A 215 3.92 28.27 -6.83
CA ARG A 215 2.48 28.00 -6.98
C ARG A 215 1.59 29.03 -6.28
N LYS A 216 2.06 29.62 -5.17
CA LYS A 216 1.34 30.67 -4.42
C LYS A 216 1.39 32.04 -5.08
N LYS A 217 2.39 32.31 -5.91
CA LYS A 217 2.42 33.56 -6.69
C LYS A 217 1.25 33.55 -7.67
N PRO A 218 0.42 34.61 -7.73
CA PRO A 218 -0.61 34.69 -8.75
C PRO A 218 0.05 34.61 -10.13
N ALA A 219 -0.53 33.82 -11.03
CA ALA A 219 -0.05 33.75 -12.39
C ALA A 219 -0.02 35.16 -12.99
N GLU A 220 1.15 35.60 -13.45
CA GLU A 220 1.25 36.84 -14.23
C GLU A 220 0.26 36.75 -15.39
N PRO A 221 -0.61 37.77 -15.60
CA PRO A 221 -1.56 37.75 -16.69
C PRO A 221 -0.78 37.66 -18.01
N SER A 222 -0.85 36.49 -18.63
CA SER A 222 -0.20 36.23 -19.92
C SER A 222 -0.72 37.24 -20.93
N LYS A 223 0.16 38.13 -21.40
CA LYS A 223 -0.17 39.15 -22.41
C LYS A 223 -0.94 38.50 -23.56
N PRO A 224 -2.11 39.03 -23.96
CA PRO A 224 -2.84 38.51 -25.09
C PRO A 224 -2.04 38.79 -26.37
N THR A 225 -1.37 37.76 -26.90
CA THR A 225 -0.85 37.78 -28.27
C THR A 225 -2.03 37.66 -29.23
N GLY A 226 -2.67 38.80 -29.52
CA GLY A 226 -3.73 38.87 -30.51
C GLY A 226 -3.19 38.82 -31.94
N LYS A 227 -3.83 38.02 -32.78
CA LYS A 227 -4.26 38.44 -34.12
C LYS A 227 -5.67 37.89 -34.34
N PRO A 228 -6.66 38.73 -34.67
CA PRO A 228 -8.01 38.27 -34.99
C PRO A 228 -8.11 37.88 -36.47
N ASP A 229 -8.66 36.71 -36.76
CA ASP A 229 -9.10 36.35 -38.11
C ASP A 229 -10.45 37.03 -38.42
N PRO A 230 -10.61 37.72 -39.56
CA PRO A 230 -11.90 38.25 -39.98
C PRO A 230 -12.73 37.21 -40.76
N ALA A 231 -14.01 37.07 -40.41
CA ALA A 231 -15.21 36.92 -41.27
C ALA A 231 -15.19 35.96 -42.51
N SER A 232 -16.27 35.27 -42.91
CA SER A 232 -17.65 35.09 -42.41
C SER A 232 -18.36 34.05 -43.32
N GLY A 233 -19.50 33.49 -42.87
CA GLY A 233 -20.39 32.60 -43.63
C GLY A 233 -20.48 31.21 -42.97
N GLY A 234 -21.57 30.78 -42.31
CA GLY A 234 -22.99 31.13 -42.48
C GLY A 234 -23.66 30.02 -43.30
N THR A 235 -24.32 29.03 -42.70
CA THR A 235 -25.73 29.13 -42.29
C THR A 235 -26.15 28.14 -41.18
N LYS A 236 -27.38 28.30 -40.66
CA LYS A 236 -28.04 27.53 -39.56
C LYS A 236 -29.29 26.76 -40.13
N PRO A 237 -30.19 26.09 -39.36
CA PRO A 237 -30.28 24.61 -39.31
C PRO A 237 -31.69 23.98 -39.56
N LYS A 238 -31.82 22.64 -39.33
CA LYS A 238 -33.05 21.81 -39.06
C LYS A 238 -33.96 21.43 -40.27
N PRO A 239 -34.86 20.41 -40.18
CA PRO A 239 -34.76 19.06 -39.55
C PRO A 239 -35.49 17.89 -40.31
N THR A 240 -35.64 16.72 -39.65
CA THR A 240 -36.68 15.64 -39.78
C THR A 240 -36.69 14.62 -40.95
N GLY A 241 -36.96 13.34 -40.64
CA GLY A 241 -37.40 12.30 -41.60
C GLY A 241 -37.02 10.84 -41.25
N ASN A 242 -37.95 9.87 -41.45
CA ASN A 242 -37.83 8.44 -41.08
C ASN A 242 -37.98 7.52 -42.34
N GLU A 243 -37.83 6.17 -42.34
CA GLU A 243 -37.65 5.23 -41.22
C GLU A 243 -36.74 3.99 -41.47
N PRO A 244 -37.13 2.89 -42.14
CA PRO A 244 -36.89 1.57 -41.54
C PRO A 244 -35.87 0.67 -42.28
N PRO A 245 -35.39 -0.42 -41.63
CA PRO A 245 -34.22 -1.20 -42.11
C PRO A 245 -34.58 -2.41 -43.01
N LYS A 246 -33.58 -2.87 -43.78
CA LYS A 246 -33.56 -4.16 -44.53
C LYS A 246 -32.28 -4.95 -44.21
N PRO A 247 -32.17 -6.26 -44.53
CA PRO A 247 -31.75 -7.24 -43.52
C PRO A 247 -30.34 -7.81 -43.72
N ALA A 248 -29.81 -8.45 -42.69
CA ALA A 248 -28.51 -9.10 -42.69
C ALA A 248 -28.50 -10.46 -43.42
N PRO A 249 -27.43 -10.79 -44.18
CA PRO A 249 -27.13 -12.15 -44.62
C PRO A 249 -26.31 -12.92 -43.57
N LYS A 250 -26.44 -14.26 -43.58
CA LYS A 250 -25.71 -15.24 -42.75
C LYS A 250 -25.38 -16.45 -43.65
N PRO A 251 -24.51 -17.40 -43.24
CA PRO A 251 -23.06 -17.36 -43.41
C PRO A 251 -22.54 -18.47 -44.35
N GLU A 252 -21.30 -18.36 -44.83
CA GLU A 252 -20.60 -19.46 -45.53
C GLU A 252 -19.33 -19.91 -44.78
N PRO A 253 -18.84 -21.15 -45.03
CA PRO A 253 -18.22 -21.95 -43.98
C PRO A 253 -16.69 -21.80 -43.82
N LYS A 254 -16.24 -22.25 -42.64
CA LYS A 254 -14.85 -22.24 -42.18
C LYS A 254 -14.11 -23.50 -42.67
N PRO A 255 -12.93 -23.38 -43.33
CA PRO A 255 -12.11 -24.54 -43.70
C PRO A 255 -11.32 -25.10 -42.49
N GLU A 256 -11.06 -26.40 -42.51
CA GLU A 256 -10.30 -27.13 -41.49
C GLU A 256 -8.77 -26.99 -41.64
N PRO A 257 -8.00 -27.11 -40.54
CA PRO A 257 -6.54 -26.95 -40.58
C PRO A 257 -5.79 -28.21 -41.04
N LYS A 258 -4.91 -28.08 -42.04
CA LYS A 258 -3.87 -29.08 -42.34
C LYS A 258 -2.66 -28.92 -41.41
N PRO A 259 -1.95 -30.02 -41.06
CA PRO A 259 -0.82 -29.99 -40.13
C PRO A 259 0.44 -29.38 -40.75
N THR A 260 1.12 -28.52 -39.99
CA THR A 260 2.41 -27.92 -40.35
C THR A 260 3.59 -28.80 -39.90
N PRO A 261 4.56 -29.14 -40.77
CA PRO A 261 5.78 -29.84 -40.37
C PRO A 261 6.76 -28.93 -39.60
N LYS A 262 7.58 -29.57 -38.76
CA LYS A 262 8.56 -28.96 -37.85
C LYS A 262 9.90 -28.66 -38.57
N PRO A 263 10.43 -27.43 -38.54
CA PRO A 263 11.79 -27.14 -39.01
C PRO A 263 12.86 -27.54 -37.98
N GLU A 264 13.96 -28.12 -38.46
CA GLU A 264 15.19 -28.37 -37.70
C GLU A 264 16.13 -27.14 -37.69
N PRO A 265 17.09 -27.06 -36.74
CA PRO A 265 17.82 -25.83 -36.47
C PRO A 265 18.97 -25.55 -37.46
N THR A 266 19.01 -24.34 -38.02
CA THR A 266 20.17 -23.82 -38.77
C THR A 266 21.23 -23.20 -37.84
N PRO A 267 22.53 -23.33 -38.16
CA PRO A 267 23.62 -22.92 -37.28
C PRO A 267 23.85 -21.40 -37.22
N LYS A 268 24.40 -20.97 -36.09
CA LYS A 268 24.64 -19.57 -35.70
C LYS A 268 25.96 -19.02 -36.30
N PRO A 269 25.96 -17.88 -37.02
CA PRO A 269 27.19 -17.22 -37.44
C PRO A 269 27.95 -16.57 -36.28
N GLU A 270 29.28 -16.63 -36.32
CA GLU A 270 30.17 -15.98 -35.36
C GLU A 270 30.39 -14.47 -35.68
N PRO A 271 30.70 -13.63 -34.68
CA PRO A 271 30.79 -12.18 -34.86
C PRO A 271 32.10 -11.74 -35.53
N LYS A 272 31.99 -11.00 -36.65
CA LYS A 272 33.12 -10.34 -37.31
C LYS A 272 33.47 -9.03 -36.58
N PRO A 273 34.75 -8.73 -36.28
CA PRO A 273 35.12 -7.55 -35.49
C PRO A 273 34.92 -6.24 -36.26
N THR A 274 34.37 -5.23 -35.58
CA THR A 274 34.23 -3.86 -36.12
C THR A 274 35.47 -3.01 -35.78
N PRO A 275 36.10 -2.34 -36.77
CA PRO A 275 37.27 -1.49 -36.51
C PRO A 275 36.87 -0.17 -35.84
N LYS A 276 37.75 0.32 -34.96
CA LYS A 276 37.61 1.57 -34.20
C LYS A 276 38.19 2.75 -35.00
N PRO A 277 37.42 3.80 -35.33
CA PRO A 277 37.98 5.00 -35.94
C PRO A 277 38.76 5.86 -34.93
N THR A 278 39.93 6.33 -35.33
CA THR A 278 40.76 7.31 -34.64
C THR A 278 40.26 8.75 -34.86
N ALA A 279 40.72 9.68 -34.02
CA ALA A 279 40.36 11.09 -34.09
C ALA A 279 41.12 11.85 -35.19
N SER A 280 40.44 12.82 -35.82
CA SER A 280 41.06 14.00 -36.44
C SER A 280 39.99 15.08 -36.72
N GLY A 281 40.42 16.33 -36.91
CA GLY A 281 39.62 17.41 -37.51
C GLY A 281 38.91 18.35 -36.54
N LYS A 282 39.44 19.58 -36.41
CA LYS A 282 38.70 20.74 -35.91
C LYS A 282 37.97 21.44 -37.07
N ASP A 283 37.21 22.48 -36.70
CA ASP A 283 36.66 23.56 -37.55
C ASP A 283 35.25 23.30 -38.12
N GLY A 284 34.25 23.75 -37.33
CA GLY A 284 32.84 23.78 -37.67
C GLY A 284 32.08 24.73 -36.76
N LYS A 285 31.66 25.88 -37.30
CA LYS A 285 30.94 26.96 -36.60
C LYS A 285 29.69 26.41 -35.89
N ALA A 286 29.62 26.54 -34.57
CA ALA A 286 28.55 25.94 -33.76
C ALA A 286 27.16 26.49 -34.13
N PRO A 287 26.19 25.65 -34.51
CA PRO A 287 24.80 26.08 -34.66
C PRO A 287 24.20 26.41 -33.29
N ALA A 288 23.29 27.38 -33.26
CA ALA A 288 22.66 27.84 -32.03
C ALA A 288 21.98 26.67 -31.28
N LYS A 289 22.16 26.64 -29.95
CA LYS A 289 21.47 25.66 -29.08
C LYS A 289 19.95 25.75 -29.32
N PRO A 290 19.26 24.64 -29.62
CA PRO A 290 17.80 24.63 -29.60
C PRO A 290 17.31 25.12 -28.24
N ALA A 291 16.29 26.00 -28.25
CA ALA A 291 15.67 26.48 -27.03
C ALA A 291 15.24 25.28 -26.18
N THR A 292 15.65 25.25 -24.92
CA THR A 292 15.32 24.14 -24.03
C THR A 292 13.80 24.09 -23.88
N PRO A 293 13.13 22.95 -24.22
CA PRO A 293 11.71 22.82 -23.99
C PRO A 293 11.46 23.01 -22.50
N LYS A 294 10.48 23.86 -22.13
CA LYS A 294 10.14 24.16 -20.73
C LYS A 294 10.08 22.84 -19.96
N ARG A 295 11.05 22.66 -19.05
CA ARG A 295 11.28 21.41 -18.34
C ARG A 295 9.97 21.04 -17.64
N LYS A 296 9.36 19.91 -18.00
CA LYS A 296 8.22 19.37 -17.25
C LYS A 296 8.61 19.38 -15.76
N PRO A 297 7.71 19.84 -14.86
CA PRO A 297 7.98 19.77 -13.43
C PRO A 297 8.47 18.37 -13.06
N ASP A 298 9.47 18.29 -12.17
CA ASP A 298 9.91 17.00 -11.67
C ASP A 298 8.74 16.40 -10.88
N ALA A 299 8.12 15.35 -11.42
CA ALA A 299 6.93 14.74 -10.82
C ALA A 299 7.16 14.31 -9.37
N ASN A 300 8.41 14.03 -8.97
CA ASN A 300 8.74 13.73 -7.58
C ASN A 300 8.67 14.99 -6.69
N LEU A 301 9.07 16.15 -7.20
CA LEU A 301 8.95 17.42 -6.49
C LEU A 301 7.50 17.89 -6.40
N GLU A 302 6.66 17.63 -7.42
CA GLU A 302 5.23 17.92 -7.37
C GLU A 302 4.53 17.14 -6.24
N VAL A 303 4.80 15.83 -6.13
CA VAL A 303 4.24 14.99 -5.06
C VAL A 303 4.69 15.44 -3.66
N ILE A 304 5.92 15.94 -3.53
CA ILE A 304 6.44 16.44 -2.24
C ILE A 304 5.91 17.86 -1.96
N ALA A 305 5.65 18.68 -2.98
CA ALA A 305 4.94 19.94 -2.83
C ALA A 305 3.49 19.72 -2.39
N ASP A 306 2.77 18.76 -2.98
CA ASP A 306 1.41 18.39 -2.58
C ASP A 306 1.36 17.84 -1.13
N LEU A 307 2.42 17.16 -0.68
CA LEU A 307 2.60 16.74 0.71
C LEU A 307 2.83 17.95 1.66
N LEU A 308 3.61 18.96 1.25
CA LEU A 308 3.82 20.18 2.02
C LEU A 308 2.57 21.07 2.08
N GLU A 309 1.78 21.09 1.00
CA GLU A 309 0.47 21.76 0.92
C GLU A 309 -0.65 21.01 1.67
N GLY A 310 -0.38 19.80 2.17
CA GLY A 310 -1.36 18.99 2.90
C GLY A 310 -2.41 18.27 2.04
N LYS A 311 -2.26 18.31 0.70
CA LYS A 311 -3.13 17.58 -0.25
C LYS A 311 -2.94 16.07 -0.17
N LEU A 312 -1.74 15.62 0.20
CA LEU A 312 -1.41 14.21 0.39
C LEU A 312 -0.98 13.95 1.84
N ARG A 313 -1.34 12.78 2.38
CA ARG A 313 -0.88 12.34 3.70
C ARG A 313 0.58 11.88 3.64
N GLY A 314 1.37 12.25 4.65
CA GLY A 314 2.76 11.80 4.80
C GLY A 314 2.85 10.59 5.71
N PHE A 315 3.60 9.56 5.33
CA PHE A 315 3.81 8.37 6.15
C PHE A 315 5.30 8.20 6.45
N ILE A 316 5.71 8.60 7.65
CA ILE A 316 7.12 8.76 8.02
C ILE A 316 7.56 7.53 8.81
N THR A 317 8.41 6.68 8.24
CA THR A 317 8.88 5.47 8.92
C THR A 317 10.14 5.78 9.76
N LEU A 318 10.02 5.77 11.10
CA LEU A 318 11.11 5.97 12.05
C LEU A 318 11.23 4.76 12.97
N ASN A 319 12.43 4.18 13.10
CA ASN A 319 12.63 2.87 13.76
C ASN A 319 13.45 2.93 15.05
N SER A 320 14.11 4.06 15.30
CA SER A 320 14.99 4.26 16.44
C SER A 320 14.97 5.72 16.90
N ALA A 321 15.35 5.97 18.15
CA ALA A 321 15.55 7.32 18.66
C ALA A 321 16.52 8.15 17.78
N ALA A 322 17.56 7.51 17.20
CA ALA A 322 18.49 8.16 16.29
C ALA A 322 17.81 8.62 14.99
N ASP A 323 16.93 7.81 14.40
CA ASP A 323 16.18 8.20 13.19
C ASP A 323 15.28 9.40 13.46
N VAL A 324 14.67 9.49 14.65
CA VAL A 324 13.87 10.66 15.07
C VAL A 324 14.70 11.92 15.14
N LEU A 325 15.84 11.89 15.83
CA LEU A 325 16.72 13.05 15.98
C LEU A 325 17.29 13.49 14.62
N HIS A 326 17.75 12.55 13.79
CA HIS A 326 18.24 12.84 12.44
C HIS A 326 17.14 13.38 11.50
N TYR A 327 15.89 12.93 11.67
CA TYR A 327 14.73 13.44 10.94
C TYR A 327 14.39 14.87 11.36
N LEU A 328 14.33 15.15 12.68
CA LEU A 328 14.10 16.50 13.21
C LEU A 328 15.17 17.48 12.70
N ASP A 329 16.45 17.12 12.73
CA ASP A 329 17.54 17.93 12.16
C ASP A 329 17.41 18.15 10.65
N ALA A 330 16.82 17.20 9.92
CA ALA A 330 16.67 17.24 8.47
C ALA A 330 15.51 18.16 8.05
N VAL A 331 14.46 18.18 8.86
CA VAL A 331 13.17 18.82 8.58
C VAL A 331 13.10 20.22 9.16
N GLY A 332 13.74 20.46 10.31
CA GLY A 332 13.67 21.73 11.04
C GLY A 332 12.23 22.11 11.34
N ASP A 333 11.87 23.37 11.10
CA ASP A 333 10.52 23.89 11.34
C ASP A 333 9.47 23.43 10.31
N THR A 334 9.85 22.58 9.35
CA THR A 334 8.95 22.11 8.28
C THR A 334 7.94 21.11 8.82
N ARG A 335 6.76 21.57 9.23
CA ARG A 335 5.68 20.66 9.63
C ARG A 335 4.92 20.12 8.42
N PHE A 336 4.54 18.85 8.50
CA PHE A 336 3.65 18.19 7.55
C PHE A 336 2.26 18.15 8.18
N PRO A 337 1.26 18.89 7.64
CA PRO A 337 -0.03 19.07 8.32
C PRO A 337 -0.86 17.78 8.39
N ALA A 338 -0.55 16.79 7.56
CA ALA A 338 -1.26 15.51 7.50
C ALA A 338 -0.29 14.31 7.54
N ALA A 339 0.61 14.28 8.53
CA ALA A 339 1.55 13.18 8.70
C ALA A 339 1.10 12.12 9.72
N ILE A 340 1.56 10.89 9.52
CA ILE A 340 1.54 9.77 10.49
C ILE A 340 2.98 9.28 10.61
N LEU A 341 3.45 9.07 11.83
CA LEU A 341 4.76 8.47 12.11
C LEU A 341 4.56 6.98 12.37
N ALA A 342 5.40 6.11 11.83
CA ALA A 342 5.24 4.67 11.98
C ALA A 342 6.53 3.89 12.17
N THR A 343 6.39 2.70 12.75
CA THR A 343 7.51 1.80 13.10
C THR A 343 7.53 0.53 12.25
N SER A 344 8.70 0.14 11.74
CA SER A 344 8.86 -0.99 10.82
C SER A 344 9.11 -2.35 11.50
N ALA A 345 8.42 -2.61 12.62
CA ALA A 345 8.35 -3.88 13.37
C ALA A 345 9.49 -4.22 14.36
N ALA A 346 10.60 -3.47 14.41
CA ALA A 346 11.71 -3.81 15.30
C ALA A 346 12.38 -2.56 15.90
N THR A 347 12.05 -2.25 17.14
CA THR A 347 12.71 -1.23 17.98
C THR A 347 14.00 -1.75 18.65
N SER A 348 14.61 -2.81 18.11
CA SER A 348 15.84 -3.44 18.60
C SER A 348 17.10 -2.56 18.53
N ARG A 349 16.97 -1.30 18.11
CA ARG A 349 18.04 -0.29 18.00
C ARG A 349 17.83 0.92 18.91
N GLY A 350 17.08 0.74 19.99
CA GLY A 350 16.74 1.79 20.94
C GLY A 350 15.32 2.28 20.73
N SER A 351 14.56 2.18 21.80
CA SER A 351 13.12 2.45 21.85
C SER A 351 12.80 3.94 21.70
N LEU A 352 11.61 4.24 21.18
CA LEU A 352 11.16 5.60 20.85
C LEU A 352 10.72 6.41 22.07
N ASP A 353 10.48 5.74 23.21
CA ASP A 353 10.23 6.33 24.53
C ASP A 353 11.36 7.30 24.95
N LEU A 354 12.61 6.99 24.62
CA LEU A 354 13.79 7.84 24.90
C LEU A 354 13.69 9.24 24.26
N VAL A 355 12.85 9.40 23.23
CA VAL A 355 12.63 10.67 22.51
C VAL A 355 11.15 11.10 22.56
N ALA A 356 10.38 10.60 23.54
CA ALA A 356 8.95 10.91 23.68
C ALA A 356 8.65 12.41 23.74
N LYS A 357 9.49 13.22 24.41
CA LYS A 357 9.31 14.69 24.47
C LYS A 357 9.46 15.35 23.09
N GLN A 358 10.43 14.91 22.31
CA GLN A 358 10.68 15.40 20.95
C GLN A 358 9.57 14.96 19.99
N LEU A 359 9.02 13.75 20.17
CA LEU A 359 7.87 13.26 19.42
C LEU A 359 6.58 14.02 19.77
N ALA A 360 6.32 14.29 21.05
CA ALA A 360 5.18 15.11 21.47
C ALA A 360 5.22 16.52 20.86
N ALA A 361 6.41 17.12 20.73
CA ALA A 361 6.58 18.42 20.08
C ALA A 361 6.20 18.44 18.59
N LEU A 362 6.19 17.29 17.90
CA LEU A 362 5.71 17.19 16.52
C LEU A 362 4.18 17.29 16.40
N LYS A 363 3.43 16.88 17.43
CA LYS A 363 1.96 16.73 17.40
C LYS A 363 1.47 15.88 16.22
N VAL A 364 2.13 14.73 16.03
CA VAL A 364 1.85 13.76 14.95
C VAL A 364 1.46 12.42 15.59
N PRO A 365 0.38 11.76 15.15
CA PRO A 365 -0.02 10.45 15.66
C PRO A 365 1.02 9.37 15.29
N VAL A 366 1.21 8.40 16.19
CA VAL A 366 2.25 7.37 16.08
C VAL A 366 1.68 5.96 15.98
N LEU A 367 2.01 5.27 14.89
CA LEU A 367 1.67 3.87 14.62
C LEU A 367 2.78 2.92 15.11
N LEU A 368 2.57 2.30 16.27
CA LEU A 368 3.52 1.43 16.96
C LEU A 368 3.28 -0.05 16.64
N ALA A 369 4.34 -0.86 16.60
CA ALA A 369 4.18 -2.31 16.77
C ALA A 369 3.71 -2.60 18.22
N PRO A 370 2.74 -3.51 18.43
CA PRO A 370 2.16 -3.78 19.76
C PRO A 370 3.10 -4.64 20.63
N GLN A 371 4.33 -4.18 20.88
CA GLN A 371 5.37 -4.98 21.51
C GLN A 371 6.07 -4.23 22.65
N LEU A 372 6.41 -4.97 23.71
CA LEU A 372 7.33 -4.51 24.74
C LEU A 372 8.74 -4.35 24.13
N ALA A 373 9.49 -3.36 24.62
CA ALA A 373 10.89 -3.17 24.25
C ALA A 373 11.78 -3.42 25.47
N THR A 374 13.05 -3.78 25.24
CA THR A 374 14.08 -3.72 26.28
C THR A 374 14.80 -2.38 26.22
N LYS A 375 15.20 -1.83 27.39
CA LYS A 375 16.11 -0.68 27.42
C LYS A 375 17.44 -1.06 26.75
N PRO A 376 18.07 -0.16 25.96
CA PRO A 376 19.31 -0.45 25.25
C PRO A 376 20.38 -1.11 26.13
N ASN A 377 20.97 -2.20 25.62
CA ASN A 377 22.01 -2.98 26.31
C ASN A 377 21.59 -3.57 27.68
N THR A 378 20.30 -3.80 27.91
CA THR A 378 19.78 -4.47 29.12
C THR A 378 18.68 -5.48 28.79
N ASN A 379 18.34 -6.32 29.77
CA ASN A 379 17.14 -7.16 29.74
C ASN A 379 15.94 -6.54 30.47
N HIS A 380 15.99 -5.25 30.83
CA HIS A 380 14.87 -4.58 31.48
C HIS A 380 13.78 -4.24 30.46
N LEU A 381 12.65 -4.93 30.56
CA LEU A 381 11.45 -4.66 29.78
C LEU A 381 10.87 -3.28 30.11
N THR A 382 10.32 -2.65 29.09
CA THR A 382 9.65 -1.36 29.07
C THR A 382 8.45 -1.44 28.14
N ASN A 383 7.47 -0.56 28.35
CA ASN A 383 6.29 -0.44 27.52
C ASN A 383 6.34 0.90 26.77
N PRO A 384 6.86 0.94 25.51
CA PRO A 384 7.02 2.20 24.78
C PRO A 384 5.68 2.90 24.52
N ALA A 385 4.60 2.14 24.34
CA ALA A 385 3.27 2.71 24.16
C ALA A 385 2.81 3.47 25.41
N LEU A 386 3.04 2.92 26.61
CA LEU A 386 2.72 3.61 27.87
C LEU A 386 3.49 4.92 28.02
N GLU A 387 4.80 4.94 27.74
CA GLU A 387 5.61 6.15 27.88
C GLU A 387 5.28 7.22 26.82
N LEU A 388 4.92 6.81 25.60
CA LEU A 388 4.46 7.75 24.56
C LEU A 388 3.05 8.27 24.85
N HIS A 389 2.14 7.44 25.39
CA HIS A 389 0.82 7.87 25.84
C HIS A 389 0.91 8.89 26.99
N LYS A 390 1.77 8.64 28.00
CA LYS A 390 2.07 9.60 29.08
C LYS A 390 2.62 10.94 28.56
N ALA A 391 3.28 10.95 27.41
CA ALA A 391 3.76 12.17 26.75
C ALA A 391 2.67 12.92 25.96
N GLY A 392 1.41 12.46 26.01
CA GLY A 392 0.27 13.08 25.32
C GLY A 392 0.24 12.82 23.81
N ILE A 393 0.87 11.73 23.35
CA ILE A 393 0.90 11.36 21.93
C ILE A 393 -0.28 10.44 21.63
N GLU A 394 -1.02 10.75 20.56
CA GLU A 394 -2.05 9.88 20.00
C GLU A 394 -1.40 8.62 19.38
N LEU A 395 -1.85 7.44 19.80
CA LEU A 395 -1.28 6.15 19.41
C LEU A 395 -2.27 5.33 18.60
N ALA A 396 -1.73 4.59 17.64
CA ALA A 396 -2.41 3.49 16.98
C ALA A 396 -1.48 2.28 16.93
N PHE A 397 -2.03 1.08 16.78
CA PHE A 397 -1.24 -0.14 16.71
C PHE A 397 -1.21 -0.75 15.31
N ARG A 398 -0.02 -1.20 14.94
CA ARG A 398 0.23 -1.77 13.62
C ARG A 398 -0.05 -3.26 13.63
N VAL A 399 -0.87 -3.69 12.69
CA VAL A 399 -1.08 -5.10 12.39
C VAL A 399 0.14 -5.65 11.64
N PRO A 400 0.76 -6.76 12.06
CA PRO A 400 1.80 -7.44 11.30
C PRO A 400 1.28 -8.02 9.98
N ASP A 401 2.17 -8.16 9.00
CA ASP A 401 1.87 -8.88 7.78
C ASP A 401 1.92 -10.40 8.03
N GLY A 402 0.91 -11.13 7.57
CA GLY A 402 0.77 -12.59 7.73
C GLY A 402 -0.33 -13.01 8.69
N ARG A 403 -1.02 -14.11 8.37
CA ARG A 403 -2.24 -14.61 9.04
C ARG A 403 -2.11 -14.73 10.55
N ASP A 404 -1.13 -15.50 11.02
CA ASP A 404 -1.01 -15.86 12.43
C ASP A 404 -0.52 -14.67 13.27
N ALA A 405 0.35 -13.83 12.68
CA ALA A 405 0.84 -12.62 13.31
C ALA A 405 -0.25 -11.54 13.42
N ALA A 406 -1.14 -11.42 12.42
CA ALA A 406 -2.32 -10.55 12.51
C ALA A 406 -3.29 -11.02 13.61
N ARG A 407 -3.49 -12.33 13.78
CA ARG A 407 -4.30 -12.90 14.87
C ARG A 407 -3.67 -12.71 16.24
N ALA A 408 -2.33 -12.73 16.34
CA ALA A 408 -1.60 -12.53 17.58
C ALA A 408 -1.71 -11.09 18.13
N VAL A 409 -2.06 -10.10 17.31
CA VAL A 409 -2.19 -8.68 17.72
C VAL A 409 -3.03 -8.49 18.96
N VAL A 410 -4.15 -9.22 19.11
CA VAL A 410 -5.01 -9.09 20.30
C VAL A 410 -4.29 -9.54 21.57
N ALA A 411 -3.50 -10.62 21.50
CA ALA A 411 -2.71 -11.09 22.64
C ALA A 411 -1.51 -10.17 22.94
N ASP A 412 -0.88 -9.63 21.89
CA ASP A 412 0.19 -8.63 21.98
C ASP A 412 -0.30 -7.34 22.67
N LEU A 413 -1.50 -6.84 22.29
CA LEU A 413 -2.16 -5.70 22.94
C LEU A 413 -2.53 -5.99 24.40
N MET A 414 -3.09 -7.18 24.69
CA MET A 414 -3.35 -7.60 26.07
C MET A 414 -2.07 -7.64 26.91
N ASN A 415 -0.92 -7.96 26.32
CA ASN A 415 0.36 -7.91 27.00
C ASN A 415 0.78 -6.46 27.32
N LEU A 416 0.57 -5.50 26.41
CA LEU A 416 0.78 -4.07 26.71
C LEU A 416 -0.13 -3.57 27.84
N VAL A 417 -1.40 -3.99 27.87
CA VAL A 417 -2.35 -3.64 28.93
C VAL A 417 -1.93 -4.24 30.27
N ARG A 418 -1.51 -5.51 30.29
CA ARG A 418 -0.91 -6.16 31.47
C ARG A 418 0.32 -5.41 32.00
N HIS A 419 1.08 -4.76 31.10
CA HIS A 419 2.20 -3.89 31.42
C HIS A 419 1.81 -2.41 31.54
N GLY A 420 0.58 -2.11 31.96
CA GLY A 420 0.14 -0.81 32.46
C GLY A 420 -0.38 0.17 31.41
N LEU A 421 -0.52 -0.24 30.14
CA LEU A 421 -1.23 0.58 29.14
C LEU A 421 -2.75 0.57 29.44
N PRO A 422 -3.46 1.72 29.39
CA PRO A 422 -4.92 1.72 29.50
C PRO A 422 -5.58 0.88 28.39
N ALA A 423 -6.63 0.14 28.73
CA ALA A 423 -7.27 -0.79 27.79
C ALA A 423 -8.01 -0.07 26.65
N ASP A 424 -8.52 1.13 26.92
CA ASP A 424 -9.13 2.06 25.96
C ASP A 424 -8.12 2.65 24.98
N VAL A 425 -6.83 2.75 25.35
CA VAL A 425 -5.75 3.16 24.45
C VAL A 425 -5.26 2.01 23.58
N ALA A 426 -5.49 0.76 24.00
CA ALA A 426 -5.08 -0.45 23.30
C ALA A 426 -6.08 -0.98 22.27
N LEU A 427 -7.29 -0.40 22.22
CA LEU A 427 -8.40 -0.78 21.32
C LEU A 427 -8.57 0.23 20.19
#